data_AF-A0A1C5FEA9-F1
#
_entry.id   AF-A0A1C5FEA9-F1
#
_cell.length_a   1.000
_cell.length_b   1.000
_cell.length_c   1.000
_cell.angle_alpha   90.00
_cell.angle_beta   90.00
_cell.angle_gamma   90.00
#
_symmetry.space_group_name_H-M   'P 1'
#
loop_
_entity.id
_entity.type
_entity.pdbx_description
1 polymer ?
#
loop_
_entity_poly.entity_id
_entity_poly.type
_entity_poly.pdbx_seq_one_letter_code
_entity_poly.pdbx_strand_id
1 'polypeptide(L)'
;MSVAGMSCDPDVDLAVRLLGGTPTHEGRDPALLRQWALAATEFGRRMTPRAEAVRIVERDGGLDAGLLARYRSRPPVVEVYIDTVERAERLVAERGWRHWFPEGSVRAAALAHERAHVWLHHAEVRAEFKQTLGHTALRFGRRRLYAYVAGADEVAAHAYAHAACGLGRSPLLLTEALAAAVSCESEN
;
A
#
# COMPACT_ATOMS: atom_id res chain seq x y z
N MET A 1 14.70 2.69 -34.54
CA MET A 1 13.87 3.31 -33.48
C MET A 1 14.18 2.61 -32.18
N SER A 2 14.81 3.33 -31.25
CA SER A 2 15.35 2.78 -30.00
C SER A 2 14.28 2.78 -28.92
N VAL A 3 13.94 1.62 -28.35
CA VAL A 3 13.17 1.56 -27.09
C VAL A 3 14.20 1.67 -25.97
N ALA A 4 14.54 2.91 -25.64
CA ALA A 4 15.44 3.21 -24.54
C ALA A 4 14.75 2.83 -23.22
N GLY A 5 15.30 1.80 -22.57
CA GLY A 5 15.15 1.38 -21.18
C GLY A 5 14.00 2.00 -20.37
N MET A 6 12.85 1.33 -20.35
CA MET A 6 11.98 1.39 -19.18
C MET A 6 12.77 0.79 -18.01
N SER A 7 13.23 1.65 -17.10
CA SER A 7 13.57 1.22 -15.76
C SER A 7 12.35 0.47 -15.21
N CYS A 8 12.45 -0.86 -15.19
CA CYS A 8 11.45 -1.74 -14.63
C CYS A 8 11.69 -1.69 -13.12
N ASP A 9 11.16 -0.66 -12.45
CA ASP A 9 11.09 -0.65 -11.00
C ASP A 9 10.07 -1.73 -10.62
N PRO A 10 10.51 -2.88 -10.07
CA PRO A 10 9.63 -4.00 -9.80
C PRO A 10 8.60 -3.69 -8.71
N ASP A 11 8.82 -2.67 -7.88
CA ASP A 11 7.82 -2.18 -6.91
C ASP A 11 6.74 -1.33 -7.57
N VAL A 12 7.06 -0.63 -8.66
CA VAL A 12 6.05 0.05 -9.47
C VAL A 12 5.20 -0.97 -10.22
N ASP A 13 5.79 -2.06 -10.70
CA ASP A 13 5.03 -3.12 -11.38
C ASP A 13 4.06 -3.84 -10.44
N LEU A 14 4.47 -4.04 -9.18
CA LEU A 14 3.59 -4.48 -8.08
C LEU A 14 2.40 -3.51 -7.91
N ALA A 15 2.67 -2.21 -7.82
CA ALA A 15 1.62 -1.20 -7.69
C ALA A 15 0.68 -1.14 -8.91
N VAL A 16 1.20 -1.31 -10.13
CA VAL A 16 0.38 -1.39 -11.35
C VAL A 16 -0.53 -2.60 -11.33
N ARG A 17 -0.03 -3.77 -10.91
CA ARG A 17 -0.86 -4.98 -10.76
C ARG A 17 -1.95 -4.79 -9.71
N LEU A 18 -1.62 -4.21 -8.56
CA LEU A 18 -2.62 -3.87 -7.55
C LEU A 18 -3.72 -3.01 -8.16
N LEU A 19 -3.37 -1.90 -8.82
CA LEU A 19 -4.36 -1.02 -9.43
C LEU A 19 -5.15 -1.72 -10.53
N GLY A 20 -4.53 -2.56 -11.36
CA GLY A 20 -5.22 -3.31 -12.40
C GLY A 20 -6.18 -4.38 -11.86
N GLY A 21 -5.92 -4.91 -10.66
CA GLY A 21 -6.80 -5.84 -9.96
C GLY A 21 -7.89 -5.16 -9.12
N THR A 22 -7.80 -3.85 -8.88
CA THR A 22 -8.81 -3.10 -8.14
C THR A 22 -10.11 -2.99 -8.94
N PRO A 23 -11.28 -3.34 -8.36
CA PRO A 23 -12.57 -3.10 -9.00
C PRO A 23 -12.72 -1.65 -9.46
N THR A 24 -13.42 -1.41 -10.58
CA THR A 24 -13.59 -0.11 -11.29
C THR A 24 -12.46 0.28 -12.25
N HIS A 25 -11.38 -0.51 -12.31
CA HIS A 25 -10.29 -0.32 -13.26
C HIS A 25 -10.33 -1.27 -14.46
N GLU A 26 -11.43 -2.01 -14.64
CA GLU A 26 -11.60 -2.94 -15.75
C GLU A 26 -11.45 -2.20 -17.10
N GLY A 27 -10.52 -2.68 -17.94
CA GLY A 27 -10.26 -2.10 -19.26
C GLY A 27 -9.59 -0.72 -19.25
N ARG A 28 -9.09 -0.23 -18.10
CA ARG A 28 -8.29 1.01 -18.06
C ARG A 28 -6.97 0.84 -18.82
N ASP A 29 -6.54 1.92 -19.46
CA ASP A 29 -5.25 1.98 -20.14
C ASP A 29 -4.09 1.65 -19.17
N PRO A 30 -3.27 0.62 -19.46
CA PRO A 30 -2.11 0.28 -18.62
C PRO A 30 -1.14 1.44 -18.40
N ALA A 31 -0.99 2.34 -19.37
CA ALA A 31 -0.12 3.51 -19.23
C ALA A 31 -0.67 4.48 -18.18
N LEU A 32 -1.99 4.64 -18.11
CA LEU A 32 -2.66 5.45 -17.09
C LEU A 32 -2.51 4.83 -15.69
N LEU A 33 -2.70 3.52 -15.57
CA LEU A 33 -2.48 2.80 -14.30
C LEU A 33 -1.03 2.98 -13.82
N ARG A 34 -0.05 2.91 -14.73
CA ARG A 34 1.36 3.18 -14.40
C ARG A 34 1.60 4.61 -13.93
N GLN A 35 0.97 5.60 -14.56
CA GLN A 35 1.07 6.99 -14.11
C GLN A 35 0.51 7.18 -12.70
N TRP A 36 -0.65 6.58 -12.40
CA TRP A 36 -1.21 6.62 -11.05
C TRP A 36 -0.36 5.87 -10.03
N ALA A 37 0.16 4.69 -10.37
CA ALA A 37 1.06 3.93 -9.50
C ALA A 37 2.32 4.73 -9.14
N LEU A 38 2.95 5.38 -10.13
CA LEU A 38 4.10 6.25 -9.92
C LEU A 38 3.76 7.44 -9.02
N ALA A 39 2.66 8.14 -9.34
CA ALA A 39 2.22 9.31 -8.58
C ALA A 39 1.89 8.95 -7.13
N ALA A 40 1.20 7.83 -6.90
CA ALA A 40 0.86 7.33 -5.57
C ALA A 40 2.10 6.89 -4.78
N THR A 41 3.01 6.17 -5.42
CA THR A 41 4.27 5.73 -4.81
C THR A 41 5.10 6.93 -4.36
N GLU A 42 5.25 7.91 -5.25
CA GLU A 42 6.04 9.11 -4.98
C GLU A 42 5.39 10.00 -3.91
N PHE A 43 4.05 10.11 -3.90
CA PHE A 43 3.33 10.78 -2.82
C PHE A 43 3.60 10.08 -1.48
N GLY A 44 3.46 8.75 -1.45
CA GLY A 44 3.68 7.94 -0.25
C GLY A 44 5.07 8.09 0.35
N ARG A 45 6.12 8.06 -0.49
CA ARG A 45 7.52 8.23 -0.07
C ARG A 45 7.81 9.59 0.60
N ARG A 46 7.04 10.63 0.26
CA ARG A 46 7.21 11.98 0.82
C ARG A 46 6.29 12.28 1.98
N MET A 47 5.37 11.38 2.33
CA MET A 47 4.46 11.62 3.45
C MET A 47 5.22 11.76 4.77
N THR A 48 4.80 12.74 5.58
CA THR A 48 5.34 13.02 6.91
C THR A 48 4.21 13.06 7.94
N PRO A 49 3.52 11.93 8.16
CA PRO A 49 2.39 11.90 9.07
C PRO A 49 2.83 12.26 10.48
N ARG A 50 1.98 13.01 11.19
CA ARG A 50 2.25 13.40 12.58
C ARG A 50 2.30 12.17 13.48
N ALA A 51 3.16 12.21 14.49
CA ALA A 51 3.21 11.18 15.51
C ALA A 51 2.00 11.35 16.43
N GLU A 52 0.95 10.57 16.18
CA GLU A 52 -0.21 10.49 17.05
C GLU A 52 -0.12 9.23 17.91
N ALA A 53 -0.32 9.38 19.22
CA ALA A 53 -0.33 8.26 20.15
C ALA A 53 -1.64 7.48 19.96
N VAL A 54 -1.59 6.44 19.13
CA VAL A 54 -2.71 5.50 18.95
C VAL A 54 -2.44 4.25 19.78
N ARG A 55 -3.47 3.77 20.47
CA ARG A 55 -3.40 2.51 21.20
C ARG A 55 -3.21 1.36 20.20
N ILE A 56 -2.26 0.47 20.46
CA ILE A 56 -2.05 -0.75 19.68
C ILE A 56 -2.61 -1.92 20.47
N VAL A 57 -3.37 -2.79 19.81
CA VAL A 57 -3.87 -4.05 20.40
C VAL A 57 -3.59 -5.20 19.47
N GLU A 58 -3.27 -6.35 20.05
CA GLU A 58 -3.01 -7.58 19.30
C GLU A 58 -4.28 -8.41 19.19
N ARG A 59 -4.46 -9.04 18.03
CA ARG A 59 -5.63 -9.83 17.63
C ARG A 59 -5.17 -11.02 16.79
N ASP A 60 -6.02 -12.03 16.70
CA ASP A 60 -5.91 -13.14 15.75
C ASP A 60 -6.98 -13.02 14.65
N GLY A 61 -6.96 -13.93 13.67
CA GLY A 61 -7.93 -13.99 12.58
C GLY A 61 -7.63 -13.03 11.44
N GLY A 62 -6.41 -12.50 11.38
CA GLY A 62 -6.00 -11.64 10.28
C GLY A 62 -5.77 -12.43 9.00
N LEU A 63 -5.42 -13.71 9.07
CA LEU A 63 -5.25 -14.56 7.89
C LEU A 63 -6.56 -14.70 7.11
N ASP A 64 -7.66 -14.99 7.82
CA ASP A 64 -9.00 -15.06 7.23
C ASP A 64 -9.46 -13.71 6.65
N ALA A 65 -9.04 -12.61 7.29
CA ALA A 65 -9.36 -11.26 6.85
C ALA A 65 -8.43 -10.71 5.76
N GLY A 66 -7.28 -11.37 5.51
CA GLY A 66 -6.22 -10.84 4.64
C GLY A 66 -5.55 -9.57 5.18
N LEU A 67 -5.49 -9.39 6.51
CA LEU A 67 -5.01 -8.16 7.15
C LEU A 67 -3.81 -8.42 8.07
N LEU A 68 -2.78 -7.58 7.96
CA LEU A 68 -1.68 -7.51 8.93
C LEU A 68 -2.01 -6.56 10.09
N ALA A 69 -2.69 -5.46 9.78
CA ALA A 69 -3.16 -4.50 10.75
C ALA A 69 -4.44 -3.81 10.25
N ARG A 70 -5.11 -3.08 11.14
CA ARG A 70 -6.26 -2.24 10.81
C ARG A 70 -6.42 -1.12 11.82
N TYR A 71 -6.58 0.10 11.34
CA TYR A 71 -7.01 1.22 12.15
C TYR A 71 -8.54 1.24 12.36
N ARG A 72 -8.95 1.52 13.60
CA ARG A 72 -10.34 1.78 14.01
C ARG A 72 -10.39 3.18 14.59
N SER A 73 -11.37 3.98 14.17
CA SER A 73 -11.47 5.39 14.56
C SER A 73 -12.27 5.64 15.85
N ARG A 74 -13.04 4.67 16.35
CA ARG A 74 -13.95 4.83 17.50
C ARG A 74 -13.99 3.57 18.38
N PRO A 75 -13.22 3.50 19.49
CA PRO A 75 -12.12 4.42 19.86
C PRO A 75 -10.92 4.30 18.90
N PRO A 76 -10.02 5.30 18.85
CA PRO A 76 -8.81 5.24 18.02
C PRO A 76 -7.88 4.12 18.49
N VAL A 77 -7.78 3.04 17.71
CA VAL A 77 -6.94 1.88 17.99
C VAL A 77 -6.40 1.28 16.69
N VAL A 78 -5.15 0.82 16.70
CA VAL A 78 -4.60 -0.05 15.66
C VAL A 78 -4.63 -1.49 16.17
N GLU A 79 -5.40 -2.33 15.48
CA GLU A 79 -5.40 -3.77 15.68
C GLU A 79 -4.27 -4.36 14.82
N VAL A 80 -3.35 -5.10 15.43
CA VAL A 80 -2.30 -5.85 14.73
C VAL A 80 -2.66 -7.33 14.83
N TYR A 81 -2.70 -8.00 13.68
CA TYR A 81 -3.05 -9.42 13.61
C TYR A 81 -1.80 -10.28 13.68
N ILE A 82 -1.56 -10.88 14.86
CA ILE A 82 -0.29 -11.55 15.18
C ILE A 82 -0.11 -12.82 14.35
N ASP A 83 -1.18 -13.56 14.09
CA ASP A 83 -1.21 -14.73 13.21
C ASP A 83 -0.72 -14.41 11.79
N THR A 84 -1.21 -13.30 11.21
CA THR A 84 -0.78 -12.84 9.89
C THR A 84 0.67 -12.37 9.90
N VAL A 85 1.07 -11.61 10.93
CA VAL A 85 2.43 -11.11 11.07
C VAL A 85 3.42 -12.27 11.19
N GLU A 86 3.13 -13.27 12.02
CA GLU A 86 3.96 -14.46 12.19
C GLU A 86 4.02 -15.30 10.91
N ARG A 87 2.91 -15.46 10.19
CA ARG A 87 2.91 -16.15 8.88
C ARG A 87 3.76 -15.39 7.85
N ALA A 88 3.67 -14.07 7.83
CA ALA A 88 4.45 -13.22 6.94
C ALA A 88 5.96 -13.24 7.28
N GLU A 89 6.32 -13.22 8.57
CA GLU A 89 7.70 -13.38 9.03
C GLU A 89 8.29 -14.75 8.64
N ARG A 90 7.50 -15.82 8.77
CA ARG A 90 7.88 -17.16 8.26
C ARG A 90 8.08 -17.15 6.75
N LEU A 91 7.16 -16.53 6.00
CA LEU A 91 7.26 -16.42 4.55
C LEU A 91 8.54 -15.66 4.12
N VAL A 92 8.87 -14.57 4.80
CA VAL A 92 10.13 -13.84 4.55
C VAL A 92 11.34 -14.74 4.75
N ALA A 93 11.36 -15.57 5.80
CA ALA A 93 12.44 -16.52 6.04
C ALA A 93 12.49 -17.62 4.97
N GLU A 94 11.36 -18.26 4.65
CA GLU A 94 11.21 -19.31 3.62
C GLU A 94 11.70 -18.84 2.24
N ARG A 95 11.46 -17.57 1.90
CA ARG A 95 11.85 -16.96 0.62
C ARG A 95 13.27 -16.38 0.62
N GLY A 96 13.99 -16.41 1.74
CA GLY A 96 15.32 -15.84 1.87
C GLY A 96 15.34 -14.30 1.80
N TRP A 97 14.22 -13.64 2.10
CA TRP A 97 14.05 -12.19 1.94
C TRP A 97 14.48 -11.36 3.16
N ARG A 98 15.18 -11.96 4.12
CA ARG A 98 15.63 -11.26 5.35
C ARG A 98 16.48 -10.02 5.10
N HIS A 99 17.19 -9.99 3.99
CA HIS A 99 17.98 -8.83 3.57
C HIS A 99 17.13 -7.65 3.07
N TRP A 100 15.88 -7.90 2.65
CA TRP A 100 14.91 -6.85 2.29
C TRP A 100 13.94 -6.54 3.44
N PHE A 101 13.58 -7.55 4.23
CA PHE A 101 12.67 -7.46 5.37
C PHE A 101 13.35 -8.05 6.61
N PRO A 102 14.12 -7.24 7.37
CA PRO A 102 14.72 -7.67 8.63
C PRO A 102 13.67 -8.16 9.63
N GLU A 103 14.09 -8.94 10.62
CA GLU A 103 13.18 -9.44 11.66
C GLU A 103 12.45 -8.30 12.38
N GLY A 104 11.14 -8.45 12.57
CA GLY A 104 10.27 -7.45 13.19
C GLY A 104 9.86 -6.31 12.25
N SER A 105 10.45 -6.22 11.06
CA SER A 105 10.11 -5.19 10.08
C SER A 105 8.71 -5.34 9.51
N VAL A 106 8.14 -6.56 9.51
CA VAL A 106 6.77 -6.80 9.05
C VAL A 106 5.77 -6.06 9.92
N ARG A 107 5.88 -6.20 11.24
CA ARG A 107 5.03 -5.49 12.21
C ARG A 107 5.23 -3.98 12.12
N ALA A 108 6.48 -3.53 12.01
CA ALA A 108 6.79 -2.10 11.88
C ALA A 108 6.17 -1.50 10.61
N ALA A 109 6.26 -2.22 9.48
CA ALA A 109 5.68 -1.80 8.21
C ALA A 109 4.15 -1.78 8.24
N ALA A 110 3.51 -2.76 8.88
CA ALA A 110 2.06 -2.79 9.06
C ALA A 110 1.57 -1.56 9.87
N LEU A 111 2.25 -1.22 10.96
CA LEU A 111 1.92 -0.02 11.74
C LEU A 111 2.14 1.28 10.96
N ALA A 112 3.23 1.36 10.17
CA ALA A 112 3.50 2.50 9.30
C ALA A 112 2.42 2.65 8.20
N HIS A 113 1.97 1.53 7.63
CA HIS A 113 0.89 1.47 6.65
C HIS A 113 -0.42 2.03 7.22
N GLU A 114 -0.84 1.59 8.42
CA GLU A 114 -2.03 2.14 9.07
C GLU A 114 -1.91 3.64 9.37
N ARG A 115 -0.73 4.08 9.80
CA ARG A 115 -0.48 5.52 10.03
C ARG A 115 -0.62 6.33 8.73
N ALA A 116 -0.19 5.78 7.61
CA ALA A 116 -0.39 6.42 6.31
C ALA A 116 -1.87 6.53 5.95
N HIS A 117 -2.67 5.48 6.16
CA HIS A 117 -4.11 5.52 5.92
C HIS A 117 -4.82 6.60 6.75
N VAL A 118 -4.53 6.67 8.04
CA VAL A 118 -5.06 7.73 8.92
C VAL A 118 -4.73 9.13 8.35
N TRP A 119 -3.49 9.33 7.92
CA TRP A 119 -3.05 10.59 7.35
C TRP A 119 -3.74 10.95 6.03
N LEU A 120 -3.90 9.96 5.13
CA LEU A 120 -4.60 10.11 3.85
C LEU A 120 -6.09 10.45 4.01
N HIS A 121 -6.68 10.22 5.19
CA HIS A 121 -8.06 10.62 5.50
C HIS A 121 -8.20 12.10 5.88
N HIS A 122 -7.11 12.81 6.20
CA HIS A 122 -7.16 14.25 6.47
C HIS A 122 -7.58 15.01 5.20
N ALA A 123 -8.48 15.98 5.34
CA ALA A 123 -9.15 16.59 4.19
C ALA A 123 -8.17 17.29 3.23
N GLU A 124 -7.19 17.99 3.79
CA GLU A 124 -6.13 18.68 3.07
C GLU A 124 -5.19 17.71 2.34
N VAL A 125 -4.78 16.63 3.01
CA VAL A 125 -3.91 15.58 2.44
C VAL A 125 -4.63 14.85 1.31
N ARG A 126 -5.91 14.50 1.53
CA ARG A 126 -6.74 13.83 0.53
C ARG A 126 -6.95 14.71 -0.71
N ALA A 127 -7.11 16.02 -0.53
CA ALA A 127 -7.26 16.96 -1.63
C ALA A 127 -5.98 17.07 -2.46
N GLU A 128 -4.83 17.22 -1.79
CA GLU A 128 -3.51 17.22 -2.42
C GLU A 128 -3.27 15.90 -3.17
N PHE A 129 -3.57 14.77 -2.55
CA PHE A 129 -3.37 13.45 -3.14
C PHE A 129 -4.16 13.28 -4.44
N LYS A 130 -5.44 13.65 -4.46
CA LYS A 130 -6.27 13.64 -5.68
C LYS A 130 -5.70 14.54 -6.78
N GLN A 131 -5.16 15.70 -6.40
CA GLN A 131 -4.51 16.60 -7.33
C GLN A 131 -3.23 15.99 -7.91
N THR A 132 -2.41 15.32 -7.09
CA THR A 132 -1.20 14.60 -7.51
C THR A 132 -1.51 13.48 -8.49
N LEU A 133 -2.58 12.71 -8.25
CA LEU A 133 -3.02 11.65 -9.17
C LEU A 133 -3.56 12.20 -10.49
N GLY A 134 -4.02 13.45 -10.50
CA GLY A 134 -4.42 14.16 -11.72
C GLY A 134 -5.70 13.65 -12.39
N HIS A 135 -6.39 12.66 -11.80
CA HIS A 135 -7.63 12.12 -12.36
C HIS A 135 -8.74 13.17 -12.30
N THR A 136 -9.13 13.69 -13.46
CA THR A 136 -10.09 14.80 -13.55
C THR A 136 -11.51 14.26 -13.74
N ALA A 137 -12.40 14.60 -12.80
CA ALA A 137 -13.82 14.27 -12.86
C ALA A 137 -14.61 15.27 -13.72
N LEU A 138 -14.31 16.56 -13.56
CA LEU A 138 -15.00 17.65 -14.25
C LEU A 138 -14.00 18.78 -14.54
N ARG A 139 -14.19 19.45 -15.67
CA ARG A 139 -13.48 20.68 -16.02
C ARG A 139 -14.47 21.79 -16.29
N PHE A 140 -14.33 22.91 -15.59
CA PHE A 140 -15.12 24.12 -15.80
C PHE A 140 -14.16 25.28 -16.11
N GLY A 141 -13.96 25.54 -17.41
CA GLY A 141 -12.96 26.49 -17.90
C GLY A 141 -11.53 26.11 -17.49
N ARG A 142 -10.89 26.97 -16.68
CA ARG A 142 -9.55 26.74 -16.12
C ARG A 142 -9.56 25.90 -14.83
N ARG A 143 -10.72 25.71 -14.20
CA ARG A 143 -10.85 24.96 -12.94
C ARG A 143 -11.03 23.46 -13.22
N ARG A 144 -10.39 22.63 -12.40
CA ARG A 144 -10.47 21.16 -12.45
C ARG A 144 -11.01 20.64 -11.13
N LEU A 145 -11.93 19.70 -11.21
CA LEU A 145 -12.37 18.88 -10.08
C LEU A 145 -11.71 17.51 -10.21
N TYR A 146 -11.01 17.08 -9.16
CA TYR A 146 -10.29 15.82 -9.14
C TYR A 146 -11.12 14.71 -8.51
N ALA A 147 -11.15 13.55 -9.18
CA ALA A 147 -11.80 12.34 -8.72
C ALA A 147 -10.85 11.47 -7.88
N TYR A 148 -11.45 10.55 -7.14
CA TYR A 148 -10.75 9.49 -6.45
C TYR A 148 -10.33 8.39 -7.44
N VAL A 149 -9.18 7.76 -7.19
CA VAL A 149 -8.69 6.58 -7.93
C VAL A 149 -8.66 5.43 -6.92
N ALA A 150 -9.40 4.36 -7.21
CA ALA A 150 -9.54 3.24 -6.28
C ALA A 150 -8.19 2.52 -6.07
N GLY A 151 -7.82 2.25 -4.81
CA GLY A 151 -6.59 1.54 -4.46
C GLY A 151 -5.30 2.35 -4.60
N ALA A 152 -5.37 3.62 -5.02
CA ALA A 152 -4.18 4.48 -5.05
C ALA A 152 -3.69 4.83 -3.64
N ASP A 153 -4.61 4.92 -2.67
CA ASP A 153 -4.30 5.06 -1.25
C ASP A 153 -3.52 3.87 -0.71
N GLU A 154 -3.88 2.64 -1.08
CA GLU A 154 -3.11 1.44 -0.72
C GLU A 154 -1.67 1.49 -1.25
N VAL A 155 -1.49 1.91 -2.51
CA VAL A 155 -0.15 2.10 -3.09
C VAL A 155 0.65 3.15 -2.30
N ALA A 156 0.04 4.28 -1.96
CA ALA A 156 0.68 5.33 -1.20
C ALA A 156 1.04 4.88 0.23
N ALA A 157 0.16 4.12 0.90
CA ALA A 157 0.39 3.59 2.23
C ALA A 157 1.54 2.57 2.26
N HIS A 158 1.62 1.68 1.26
CA HIS A 158 2.76 0.78 1.11
C HIS A 158 4.07 1.49 0.80
N ALA A 159 4.04 2.49 -0.08
CA ALA A 159 5.24 3.27 -0.41
C ALA A 159 5.76 4.07 0.80
N TYR A 160 4.84 4.58 1.63
CA TYR A 160 5.21 5.19 2.90
C TYR A 160 5.83 4.18 3.88
N ALA A 161 5.20 3.01 4.08
CA ALA A 161 5.72 1.98 4.97
C ALA A 161 7.12 1.49 4.52
N HIS A 162 7.33 1.33 3.22
CA HIS A 162 8.63 1.02 2.63
C HIS A 162 9.68 2.07 3.04
N ALA A 163 9.41 3.35 2.80
CA ALA A 163 10.35 4.43 3.09
C ALA A 163 10.58 4.61 4.60
N ALA A 164 9.52 4.59 5.41
CA ALA A 164 9.58 4.82 6.84
C ALA A 164 10.31 3.69 7.59
N CYS A 165 10.26 2.47 7.09
CA CYS A 165 10.95 1.32 7.68
C CYS A 165 12.30 1.00 7.02
N GLY A 166 12.70 1.73 5.97
CA GLY A 166 13.98 1.52 5.28
C GLY A 166 14.13 0.13 4.66
N LEU A 167 13.03 -0.44 4.15
CA LEU A 167 13.02 -1.80 3.60
C LEU A 167 13.75 -1.86 2.26
N GLY A 168 14.22 -3.05 1.89
CA GLY A 168 14.86 -3.25 0.58
C GLY A 168 13.88 -3.39 -0.58
N ARG A 169 12.62 -3.73 -0.29
CA ARG A 169 11.51 -3.87 -1.23
C ARG A 169 10.20 -3.39 -0.60
N SER A 170 9.26 -2.98 -1.44
CA SER A 170 7.91 -2.58 -1.01
C SER A 170 7.19 -3.71 -0.25
N PRO A 171 6.48 -3.40 0.85
CA PRO A 171 5.60 -4.37 1.51
C PRO A 171 4.48 -4.92 0.61
N LEU A 172 4.18 -4.29 -0.55
CA LEU A 172 3.30 -4.88 -1.56
C LEU A 172 3.75 -6.27 -2.01
N LEU A 173 5.07 -6.50 -2.10
CA LEU A 173 5.63 -7.81 -2.43
C LEU A 173 5.17 -8.87 -1.42
N LEU A 174 5.21 -8.51 -0.14
CA LEU A 174 4.82 -9.39 0.95
C LEU A 174 3.31 -9.64 0.96
N THR A 175 2.49 -8.60 0.71
CA THR A 175 1.04 -8.73 0.57
C THR A 175 0.66 -9.69 -0.56
N GLU A 176 1.23 -9.51 -1.77
CA GLU A 176 0.97 -10.42 -2.91
C GLU A 176 1.40 -11.86 -2.58
N ALA A 177 2.60 -12.03 -2.02
CA ALA A 177 3.13 -13.36 -1.71
C ALA A 177 2.32 -14.08 -0.63
N LEU A 178 1.84 -13.34 0.38
CA LEU A 178 1.01 -13.88 1.44
C LEU A 178 -0.36 -14.29 0.93
N ALA A 179 -1.01 -13.45 0.11
CA ALA A 179 -2.29 -13.78 -0.51
C ALA A 179 -2.20 -15.06 -1.36
N ALA A 180 -1.12 -15.20 -2.15
CA ALA A 180 -0.86 -16.41 -2.93
C ALA A 180 -0.66 -17.64 -2.04
N ALA A 181 0.09 -17.52 -0.95
CA ALA A 181 0.34 -18.63 -0.03
C ALA A 181 -0.96 -19.11 0.67
N VAL A 182 -1.77 -18.18 1.17
CA VAL A 182 -3.05 -18.52 1.85
C VAL A 182 -4.04 -19.17 0.88
N SER A 183 -4.06 -18.74 -0.38
CA SER A 183 -4.91 -19.35 -1.42
C SER A 183 -4.53 -20.82 -1.66
N CYS A 184 -3.23 -21.10 -1.84
CA CYS A 184 -2.75 -22.47 -2.03
C CYS A 184 -2.95 -23.37 -0.80
N GLU A 185 -2.90 -22.81 0.41
CA GLU A 185 -3.17 -23.55 1.65
C GLU A 185 -4.66 -23.91 1.79
N SER A 186 -5.56 -23.10 1.22
CA SER A 186 -7.02 -23.34 1.28
C SER A 186 -7.53 -24.35 0.24
N GLU A 187 -6.73 -24.62 -0.81
CA GLU A 187 -7.05 -25.57 -1.89
C GLU A 187 -6.59 -27.02 -1.59
N ASN A 188 -5.83 -27.23 -0.50
CA ASN A 188 -5.29 -28.53 -0.07
C ASN A 188 -6.05 -29.09 1.14
#